data_AF-A0A928JDN4-F1
#
_entry.id   AF-A0A928JDN4-F1
#
_cell.length_a   1.000
_cell.length_b   1.000
_cell.length_c   1.000
_cell.angle_alpha   90.00
_cell.angle_beta   90.00
_cell.angle_gamma   90.00
#
_symmetry.space_group_name_H-M   'P 1'
#
loop_
_entity.id
_entity.type
_entity.pdbx_description
1 polymer ?
#
loop_
_entity_poly.entity_id
_entity_poly.type
_entity_poly.pdbx_seq_one_letter_code
_entity_poly.pdbx_strand_id
1 'polypeptide(L)' 'MPEIRRTAVCPRCGTTYHGVPAVSRTDNKTPICPECGAREALAALGIDEKEVEQIITTIREHSSGFDGREGKE' A
#
# COMPACT_ATOMS: atom_id res chain seq x y z
N MET A 1 16.93 -18.95 -4.38
CA MET A 1 16.31 -17.78 -5.04
C MET A 1 16.72 -16.57 -4.21
N PRO A 2 17.45 -15.57 -4.74
CA PRO A 2 17.98 -14.51 -3.91
C PRO A 2 16.84 -13.59 -3.48
N GLU A 3 16.69 -13.41 -2.17
CA GLU A 3 15.81 -12.43 -1.55
C GLU A 3 16.38 -11.05 -1.85
N ILE A 4 16.01 -10.48 -2.99
CA ILE A 4 16.60 -9.22 -3.40
C ILE A 4 16.01 -8.12 -2.54
N ARG A 5 16.75 -7.75 -1.48
CA ARG A 5 16.59 -6.49 -0.75
C ARG A 5 16.96 -5.32 -1.65
N ARG A 6 16.16 -5.11 -2.71
CA ARG A 6 16.26 -4.00 -3.64
C ARG A 6 15.59 -2.81 -2.99
N THR A 7 16.38 -1.82 -2.58
CA THR A 7 15.88 -0.46 -2.43
C THR A 7 15.49 0.04 -3.81
N ALA A 8 14.22 0.40 -3.97
CA ALA A 8 13.71 0.92 -5.22
C ALA A 8 12.91 2.20 -4.96
N VAL A 9 12.97 3.12 -5.91
CA VAL A 9 12.22 4.37 -5.86
C VAL A 9 10.89 4.13 -6.56
N CYS A 10 9.78 4.44 -5.88
CA CYS A 10 8.46 4.30 -6.46
C CYS A 10 8.25 5.39 -7.55
N PRO A 11 7.91 5.03 -8.80
CA PRO A 11 7.64 6.01 -9.85
C PRO A 11 6.32 6.79 -9.62
N ARG A 12 5.47 6.36 -8.67
CA ARG A 12 4.19 7.04 -8.35
C ARG A 12 4.34 8.11 -7.28
N CYS A 13 5.06 7.83 -6.19
CA CYS A 13 5.22 8.76 -5.07
C CYS A 13 6.64 9.31 -4.90
N GLY A 14 7.63 8.78 -5.63
CA GLY A 14 9.03 9.17 -5.50
C GLY A 14 9.72 8.68 -4.22
N THR A 15 9.03 7.91 -3.37
CA THR A 15 9.59 7.41 -2.11
C THR A 15 10.41 6.13 -2.33
N THR A 16 11.56 6.06 -1.67
CA THR A 16 12.37 4.84 -1.60
C THR A 16 11.69 3.83 -0.69
N TYR A 17 11.34 2.66 -1.22
CA TYR A 17 10.81 1.55 -0.44
C TYR A 17 11.85 0.43 -0.33
N HIS A 18 11.79 -0.29 0.78
CA HIS A 18 12.67 -1.42 1.09
C HIS A 18 11.81 -2.68 1.14
N GLY A 19 12.05 -3.63 0.26
CA GLY A 19 11.34 -4.92 0.26
C GLY A 19 10.76 -5.30 -1.10
N VAL A 20 9.71 -6.11 -1.09
CA VAL A 20 9.09 -6.62 -2.32
C VAL A 20 8.26 -5.50 -2.97
N PRO A 21 8.51 -5.16 -4.25
CA PRO A 21 7.68 -4.20 -4.97
C PRO A 21 6.25 -4.74 -5.15
N ALA A 22 5.26 -3.88 -4.98
CA ALA A 22 3.89 -4.18 -5.40
C ALA A 22 3.76 -3.91 -6.90
N VAL A 23 2.99 -4.72 -7.63
CA VAL A 23 2.69 -4.44 -9.03
C VAL A 23 1.44 -3.55 -9.08
N SER A 24 1.52 -2.44 -9.82
CA SER A 24 0.38 -1.55 -9.99
C SER A 24 -0.82 -2.28 -10.56
N ARG A 25 -2.01 -2.11 -9.96
CA ARG A 25 -3.25 -2.73 -10.47
C ARG A 25 -3.84 -1.99 -11.67
N THR A 26 -3.40 -0.75 -11.90
CA THR A 26 -3.84 0.06 -13.05
C THR A 26 -3.15 -0.40 -14.33
N ASP A 27 -1.83 -0.61 -14.28
CA ASP A 27 -1.01 -0.93 -15.45
C ASP A 27 -0.51 -2.37 -15.49
N ASN A 28 -0.71 -3.14 -14.40
CA ASN A 28 -0.33 -4.54 -14.19
C ASN A 28 1.12 -4.92 -14.57
N LYS A 29 1.99 -3.91 -14.69
CA LYS A 29 3.36 -4.00 -15.21
C LYS A 29 4.35 -3.18 -14.37
N THR A 30 3.91 -2.07 -13.81
CA THR A 30 4.79 -1.12 -13.10
C THR A 30 5.03 -1.56 -11.66
N PRO A 31 6.29 -1.80 -11.23
CA PRO A 31 6.62 -2.04 -9.84
C PRO A 31 6.56 -0.71 -9.06
N ILE A 32 5.69 -0.67 -8.05
CA ILE A 32 5.43 0.47 -7.18
C ILE A 32 5.67 0.08 -5.71
N CYS A 33 5.70 1.06 -4.81
CA CYS A 33 5.80 0.78 -3.39
C CYS A 33 4.53 0.05 -2.87
N PRO A 34 4.66 -0.72 -1.78
CA PRO A 34 3.51 -1.39 -1.15
C PRO A 34 2.40 -0.42 -0.74
N GLU A 35 2.74 0.81 -0.34
CA GLU A 35 1.75 1.85 -0.01
C GLU A 35 0.93 2.29 -1.24
N CYS A 36 1.57 2.58 -2.38
CA CYS A 36 0.84 2.91 -3.60
C CYS A 36 0.02 1.71 -4.10
N GLY A 37 0.55 0.49 -3.95
CA GLY A 37 -0.18 -0.74 -4.30
C GLY A 37 -1.41 -0.96 -3.43
N ALA A 38 -1.32 -0.70 -2.12
CA ALA A 38 -2.46 -0.72 -1.21
C ALA A 38 -3.49 0.35 -1.60
N ARG A 39 -3.02 1.54 -1.98
CA ARG A 39 -3.86 2.66 -2.45
C ARG A 39 -4.71 2.25 -3.66
N GLU A 40 -4.06 1.69 -4.68
CA GLU A 40 -4.76 1.19 -5.87
C GLU A 40 -5.65 -0.01 -5.57
N ALA A 41 -5.23 -0.90 -4.67
CA ALA A 41 -6.03 -2.04 -4.27
C ALA A 41 -7.34 -1.64 -3.57
N LEU A 42 -7.27 -0.66 -2.66
CA LEU A 42 -8.43 -0.14 -1.95
C LEU A 42 -9.34 0.68 -2.87
N ALA A 43 -8.75 1.52 -3.74
CA ALA A 43 -9.52 2.27 -4.75
C ALA A 43 -10.25 1.33 -5.73
N ALA A 44 -9.62 0.22 -6.12
CA ALA A 44 -10.26 -0.78 -6.99
C ALA A 44 -11.44 -1.52 -6.31
N LEU A 45 -11.52 -1.50 -4.98
CA LEU A 45 -12.69 -1.98 -4.23
C LEU A 45 -13.82 -0.95 -4.17
N GLY A 46 -13.62 0.26 -4.71
CA GLY A 46 -14.59 1.35 -4.67
C GLY A 46 -14.56 2.17 -3.39
N ILE A 47 -13.45 2.11 -2.63
CA ILE A 47 -13.24 2.89 -1.42
C ILE A 47 -12.81 4.31 -1.81
N ASP A 48 -13.36 5.33 -1.16
CA ASP A 48 -13.04 6.74 -1.44
C ASP A 48 -11.58 7.05 -1.12
N GLU A 49 -10.96 7.94 -1.91
CA GLU A 49 -9.56 8.35 -1.74
C GLU A 49 -9.23 8.82 -0.31
N LYS A 50 -10.20 9.43 0.39
CA LYS A 50 -10.04 9.85 1.79
C LYS A 50 -9.95 8.65 2.73
N GLU A 51 -10.86 7.69 2.57
CA GLU A 51 -10.85 6.47 3.38
C GLU A 51 -9.59 5.65 3.10
N VAL A 52 -9.17 5.57 1.84
CA VAL A 52 -7.91 4.92 1.46
C VAL A 52 -6.72 5.52 2.20
N GLU A 53 -6.61 6.85 2.25
CA GLU A 53 -5.54 7.52 2.97
C GLU A 53 -5.60 7.26 4.48
N GLN A 54 -6.80 7.26 5.06
CA GLN A 54 -6.99 6.88 6.46
C GLN A 54 -6.54 5.44 6.72
N ILE A 55 -6.95 4.48 5.89
CA ILE A 55 -6.59 3.06 6.01
C ILE A 55 -5.07 2.88 5.91
N ILE A 56 -4.41 3.51 4.93
CA ILE A 56 -2.95 3.40 4.78
C ILE A 56 -2.23 4.02 5.97
N THR A 57 -2.69 5.18 6.42
CA THR A 57 -2.15 5.83 7.62
C THR A 57 -2.29 4.90 8.82
N THR A 58 -3.48 4.34 9.03
CA THR A 58 -3.72 3.38 10.11
C THR A 58 -2.83 2.14 9.98
N ILE A 59 -2.64 1.55 8.79
CA ILE A 59 -1.75 0.39 8.59
C ILE A 59 -0.30 0.74 8.94
N ARG A 60 0.16 1.95 8.58
CA ARG A 60 1.50 2.43 8.93
C ARG A 60 1.69 2.53 10.44
N GLU A 61 0.68 3.05 11.14
CA GLU A 61 0.68 3.19 12.60
C GLU A 61 0.50 1.83 13.31
N HIS A 62 -0.31 0.92 12.73
CA HIS A 62 -0.71 -0.37 13.31
C HIS A 62 0.05 -1.58 12.77
N SER A 63 1.20 -1.39 12.10
CA SER A 63 2.10 -2.49 11.72
C SER A 63 2.59 -3.35 12.92
N SER A 64 2.14 -3.05 14.15
CA SER A 64 2.36 -3.79 15.39
C SER A 64 1.08 -4.33 16.09
N GLY A 65 -0.13 -4.31 15.49
CA GLY A 65 -1.30 -5.04 16.04
C GLY A 65 -2.68 -4.50 15.65
N PHE A 66 -3.54 -5.38 15.11
CA PHE A 66 -4.93 -5.11 14.72
C PHE A 66 -5.90 -5.52 15.85
N ASP A 67 -6.38 -4.56 16.63
CA ASP A 67 -7.58 -4.70 17.45
C ASP A 67 -8.74 -4.08 16.66
N GLY A 68 -9.51 -4.94 16.01
CA GLY A 68 -10.67 -4.55 15.20
C GLY A 68 -11.69 -3.80 16.06
N ARG A 69 -11.79 -2.48 15.88
CA ARG A 69 -12.81 -1.68 16.58
C ARG A 69 -14.11 -1.68 15.77
N GLU A 70 -15.12 -2.20 16.43
CA GLU A 70 -16.48 -2.47 16.00
C GLU A 70 -17.16 -1.31 15.26
N GLY A 71 -17.92 -1.69 14.23
CA GLY A 71 -18.86 -0.81 13.54
C GLY A 71 -19.89 -0.25 14.51
N LYS A 72 -20.17 1.05 14.39
CA LYS A 72 -21.37 1.67 14.93
C LYS A 72 -22.45 1.60 13.87
N GLU A 73 -23.59 1.02 14.22
CA GLU A 73 -24.92 1.54 13.88
C GLU A 73 -25.95 1.05 14.91
#